data_AF-A0A9D1D4L9-F1
#
_entry.id   AF-A0A9D1D4L9-F1
#
_cell.length_a   1.000
_cell.length_b   1.000
_cell.length_c   1.000
_cell.angle_alpha   90.00
_cell.angle_beta   90.00
_cell.angle_gamma   90.00
#
_symmetry.space_group_name_H-M   'P 1'
#
loop_
_entity.id
_entity.type
_entity.pdbx_description
1 polymer ?
#
loop_
_entity_poly.entity_id
_entity_poly.type
_entity_poly.pdbx_seq_one_letter_code
_entity_poly.pdbx_strand_id
1 'polypeptide(L)' 'MDFNELYHFLFESYAGLGVLVGCCLLLTLLISVLLEKKTRKRYKNHAKTEDDWSFFDDDDEEEASGK' A
#
# COMPACT_ATOMS: atom_id res chain seq x y z
N MET A 1 32.71 11.42 -4.39
CA MET A 1 31.68 12.28 -3.79
C MET A 1 32.02 12.41 -2.33
N ASP A 2 32.28 13.63 -1.88
CA ASP A 2 32.57 13.92 -0.49
C ASP A 2 31.32 13.66 0.36
N PHE A 3 31.42 12.73 1.32
CA PHE A 3 30.32 12.38 2.22
C PHE A 3 29.77 13.59 2.99
N ASN A 4 30.60 14.62 3.17
CA ASN A 4 30.26 15.85 3.85
C ASN A 4 29.24 16.68 3.04
N GLU A 5 29.49 16.89 1.75
CA GLU A 5 28.54 17.59 0.88
C GLU A 5 27.22 16.83 0.74
N LEU A 6 27.27 15.49 0.67
CA LEU A 6 26.07 14.67 0.64
C LEU A 6 25.24 14.83 1.91
N TYR A 7 25.86 14.89 3.08
CA TYR A 7 25.17 15.08 4.36
C TYR A 7 24.50 16.46 4.45
N HIS A 8 25.24 17.53 4.15
CA HIS A 8 24.68 18.88 4.13
C HIS A 8 23.54 19.00 3.12
N PHE A 9 23.67 18.38 1.94
CA PHE A 9 22.57 18.34 0.97
C PHE A 9 21.35 17.58 1.49
N LEU A 10 21.53 16.39 2.09
CA LEU A 10 20.42 15.53 2.52
C LEU A 10 19.63 16.11 3.70
N PHE A 11 20.31 16.79 4.63
CA PHE A 11 19.73 17.25 5.90
C PHE A 11 19.50 18.76 5.98
N GLU A 12 20.22 19.57 5.22
CA GLU A 12 20.16 21.04 5.29
C GLU A 12 19.41 21.67 4.10
N SER A 13 19.05 20.88 3.08
CA SER A 13 18.25 21.32 1.94
C SER A 13 16.85 20.72 1.92
N TYR A 14 15.85 21.54 1.58
CA TYR A 14 14.48 21.07 1.33
C TYR A 14 14.41 19.99 0.24
N ALA A 15 15.28 20.08 -0.78
CA ALA A 15 15.36 19.07 -1.83
C ALA A 15 15.88 17.73 -1.29
N GLY A 16 16.92 17.76 -0.43
CA GLY A 16 17.47 16.57 0.22
C GLY A 16 16.48 15.88 1.15
N LEU A 17 15.72 16.67 1.93
CA LEU A 17 14.63 16.15 2.76
C LEU A 17 13.55 15.47 1.91
N GLY A 18 13.19 16.05 0.77
CA GLY A 18 12.24 15.44 -0.17
C GLY A 18 12.72 14.09 -0.71
N VAL A 19 14.01 13.99 -1.06
CA VAL A 19 14.62 12.72 -1.48
C VAL A 19 14.65 11.70 -0.34
N LEU A 20 14.98 12.12 0.88
CA LEU A 20 14.99 11.25 2.07
C LEU A 20 13.60 10.66 2.32
N VAL A 21 12.57 11.49 2.36
CA VAL A 21 11.18 11.06 2.56
C VAL A 21 10.72 10.18 1.40
N GLY A 22 11.03 10.55 0.15
CA GLY A 22 10.71 9.75 -1.03
C GLY A 22 11.32 8.35 -0.98
N CYS A 23 12.61 8.24 -0.61
CA CYS A 23 13.29 6.96 -0.43
C CYS A 23 12.65 6.14 0.70
N CYS A 24 12.31 6.76 1.84
CA CYS A 24 11.61 6.08 2.92
C CYS A 24 10.25 5.53 2.47
N LEU A 25 9.46 6.30 1.74
CA LEU A 25 8.16 5.88 1.21
C LEU A 25 8.29 4.73 0.19
N LEU A 26 9.30 4.79 -0.68
CA LEU A 26 9.56 3.71 -1.63
C LEU A 26 9.99 2.42 -0.91
N LEU A 27 10.82 2.53 0.12
CA LEU A 27 11.25 1.38 0.92
C LEU A 27 10.08 0.75 1.68
N THR A 28 9.21 1.56 2.30
CA THR A 28 8.01 1.02 2.98
C THR A 28 7.06 0.37 1.99
N LEU A 29 6.85 0.96 0.81
CA LEU A 29 6.04 0.35 -0.24
C LEU A 29 6.63 -0.99 -0.71
N LEU A 30 7.95 -1.05 -0.93
CA LEU A 30 8.63 -2.27 -1.35
C LEU A 30 8.49 -3.37 -0.29
N ILE A 31 8.65 -3.02 1.00
CA ILE A 31 8.46 -3.95 2.12
C ILE A 31 7.00 -4.44 2.17
N SER A 32 6.02 -3.55 2.00
CA SER A 32 4.60 -3.91 1.96
C SER A 32 4.29 -4.90 0.84
N VAL A 33 4.81 -4.66 -0.37
CA VAL A 33 4.66 -5.59 -1.50
C VAL A 33 5.34 -6.92 -1.23
N LEU A 34 6.54 -6.91 -0.63
CA LEU A 34 7.24 -8.13 -0.25
C LEU A 34 6.50 -8.89 0.84
N LEU A 35 5.86 -8.20 1.80
CA LEU A 35 5.03 -8.80 2.83
C LEU A 35 3.72 -9.35 2.27
N GLU A 36 3.09 -8.70 1.30
CA GLU A 36 1.93 -9.24 0.60
C GLU A 36 2.32 -10.48 -0.23
N LYS A 37 3.41 -10.38 -0.97
CA LYS A 37 4.08 -11.52 -1.60
C LYS A 37 4.76 -12.44 -0.61
N LYS A 38 4.75 -12.11 0.70
CA LYS A 38 5.08 -12.93 1.90
C LYS A 38 3.87 -13.31 2.80
N THR A 39 2.62 -13.01 2.45
CA THR A 39 1.39 -13.61 3.02
C THR A 39 0.65 -14.52 2.03
N ARG A 40 0.44 -14.12 0.77
CA ARG A 40 -0.16 -14.93 -0.33
C ARG A 40 0.33 -16.39 -0.53
N LYS A 41 1.63 -16.69 -0.59
CA LYS A 41 2.21 -18.06 -0.71
C LYS A 41 2.10 -18.94 0.55
N ARG A 42 1.86 -18.39 1.74
CA ARG A 42 1.77 -19.12 3.03
C ARG A 42 0.32 -19.32 3.41
N TYR A 43 -0.53 -18.35 3.12
CA TYR A 43 -1.99 -18.47 3.17
C TYR A 43 -2.55 -18.77 1.77
N LYS A 44 -1.98 -19.76 1.08
CA LYS A 44 -2.49 -20.22 -0.23
C LYS A 44 -3.78 -21.07 -0.11
N ASN A 45 -4.32 -21.25 1.10
CA ASN A 45 -5.48 -22.08 1.40
C ASN A 45 -6.52 -21.33 2.25
N HIS A 46 -7.13 -20.31 1.68
CA HIS A 46 -8.57 -20.17 1.84
C HIS A 46 -9.11 -19.95 0.42
N ALA A 47 -10.01 -20.82 -0.03
CA ALA A 47 -10.75 -20.55 -1.25
C ALA A 47 -11.42 -19.19 -1.06
N LYS A 48 -11.30 -18.29 -2.04
CA LYS A 48 -12.16 -17.10 -2.05
C LYS A 48 -13.60 -17.61 -2.10
N THR A 49 -14.26 -17.64 -0.95
CA THR A 49 -15.70 -17.80 -0.90
C THR A 49 -16.30 -16.50 -1.44
N GLU A 50 -17.41 -16.64 -2.16
CA GLU A 50 -18.09 -15.58 -2.90
C GLU A 50 -18.61 -14.45 -1.98
N ASP A 51 -18.60 -14.67 -0.65
CA ASP A 51 -19.05 -13.72 0.38
C ASP A 51 -18.02 -12.67 0.84
N ASP A 52 -16.73 -12.77 0.45
CA ASP A 52 -15.71 -11.83 0.96
C ASP A 52 -15.80 -10.41 0.35
N TRP A 53 -16.78 -10.17 -0.54
CA TRP A 53 -17.05 -8.90 -1.23
C TRP A 53 -18.52 -8.45 -1.19
N SER A 54 -19.39 -9.13 -0.43
CA SER A 54 -20.82 -8.76 -0.33
C SER A 54 -21.08 -7.53 0.56
N PHE A 55 -20.06 -6.97 1.21
CA PHE A 55 -20.20 -5.79 2.07
C PHE A 55 -20.47 -4.47 1.30
N PHE A 56 -20.25 -4.43 -0.01
CA PHE A 56 -20.48 -3.24 -0.85
C PHE A 56 -21.47 -3.46 -2.03
N ASP A 57 -22.05 -4.66 -2.16
CA ASP A 57 -22.99 -4.99 -3.25
C ASP A 57 -24.45 -5.08 -2.78
N ASP A 58 -24.71 -4.84 -1.49
CA ASP A 58 -26.04 -4.99 -0.86
C ASP A 58 -26.77 -3.65 -0.68
N ASP A 59 -26.49 -2.65 -1.53
CA ASP A 59 -27.13 -1.33 -1.48
C ASP A 59 -27.74 -0.87 -2.82
N ASP A 60 -28.07 -1.79 -3.74
CA ASP A 60 -28.72 -1.46 -5.02
C ASP A 60 -29.63 -2.60 -5.58
N GLU A 61 -30.64 -3.09 -4.84
CA GLU A 61 -31.85 -3.71 -5.46
C GLU A 61 -33.18 -3.21 -4.84
N GLU A 62 -33.61 -2.07 -5.39
CA GLU A 62 -34.97 -1.56 -5.63
C GLU A 62 -36.17 -2.02 -4.77
N GLU A 63 -36.83 -1.02 -4.17
CA GLU A 63 -38.29 -0.99 -4.09
C GLU A 63 -38.94 -1.16 -5.48
N ALA A 64 -39.52 -2.32 -5.78
CA ALA A 64 -40.56 -2.44 -6.81
C ALA A 64 -41.46 -3.68 -6.61
N SER A 65 -42.78 -3.44 -6.61
CA SER A 65 -43.91 -4.41 -6.55
C SER A 65 -44.30 -4.87 -5.13
N GLY A 66 -45.40 -4.44 -4.53
CA GLY A 66 -46.65 -3.96 -5.12
C GLY A 66 -47.68 -5.05 -5.40
N LYS A 67 -47.96 -5.96 -4.45
CA LYS A 67 -49.29 -6.49 -4.09
C LYS A 67 -49.21 -7.60 -3.04
#